data_AF-A0A923ZHB6-F1
#
_entry.id   AF-A0A923ZHB6-F1
#
_cell.length_a   1.000
_cell.length_b   1.000
_cell.length_c   1.000
_cell.angle_alpha   90.00
_cell.angle_beta   90.00
_cell.angle_gamma   90.00
#
_symmetry.space_group_name_H-M   'P 1'
#
loop_
_entity.id
_entity.type
_entity.pdbx_description
1 polymer ?
#
loop_
_entity_poly.entity_id
_entity_poly.type
_entity_poly.pdbx_seq_one_letter_code
_entity_poly.pdbx_strand_id
1 'polypeptide(L)'
;MSDLSLARAKRRTGVLAALLAVAMIGLAYASVPLYRLFCQATGFGGTTGRAEASALPGTDTLRALGGRTIKVRFDSNIAPGMAWTFAPRDRETKIKIGEKRMAYFAAT
;
A
#
# COMPACT_ATOMS: atom_id res chain seq x y z
N MET A 1 -52.56 26.54 12.48
CA MET A 1 -52.20 25.29 11.75
C MET A 1 -50.88 25.39 10.96
N SER A 2 -50.35 26.59 10.69
CA SER A 2 -49.07 26.84 10.01
C SER A 2 -47.82 26.57 10.86
N ASP A 3 -47.87 26.77 12.18
CA ASP A 3 -46.68 26.62 13.04
C ASP A 3 -46.21 25.16 13.19
N LEU A 4 -47.17 24.23 13.20
CA LEU A 4 -46.92 22.79 13.27
C LEU A 4 -46.25 22.26 11.99
N SER A 5 -46.55 22.83 10.82
CA SER A 5 -45.91 22.43 9.55
C SER A 5 -44.49 22.99 9.43
N LEU A 6 -44.27 24.24 9.87
CA LEU A 6 -42.95 24.87 9.90
C LEU A 6 -42.00 24.15 10.87
N ALA A 7 -42.48 23.77 12.05
CA ALA A 7 -41.72 23.01 13.05
C ALA A 7 -41.34 21.60 12.53
N ARG A 8 -42.28 20.92 11.86
CA ARG A 8 -42.03 19.60 11.24
C ARG A 8 -41.02 19.69 10.10
N ALA A 9 -41.11 20.73 9.26
CA ALA A 9 -40.15 20.98 8.19
C ALA A 9 -38.74 21.26 8.73
N LYS A 10 -38.60 22.16 9.72
CA LYS A 10 -37.31 22.45 10.38
C LYS A 10 -36.70 21.22 11.01
N ARG A 11 -37.50 20.40 11.70
CA ARG A 11 -37.03 19.12 12.28
C ARG A 11 -36.56 18.16 11.20
N ARG A 12 -37.27 18.04 10.07
CA ARG A 12 -36.88 17.18 8.95
C ARG A 12 -35.55 17.63 8.35
N THR A 13 -35.37 18.93 8.12
CA THR A 13 -34.12 19.50 7.62
C THR A 13 -32.96 19.29 8.60
N GLY A 14 -33.19 19.48 9.90
CA GLY A 14 -32.18 19.23 10.94
C GLY A 14 -31.75 17.75 11.01
N VAL A 15 -32.70 16.82 10.91
CA VAL A 15 -32.40 15.38 10.85
C VAL A 15 -31.59 15.04 9.59
N LEU A 16 -31.97 15.57 8.43
CA LEU A 16 -31.23 15.34 7.18
C LEU A 16 -29.80 15.91 7.25
N ALA A 17 -29.64 17.11 7.80
CA ALA A 17 -28.32 17.71 7.98
C ALA A 17 -27.43 16.89 8.93
N ALA A 18 -27.99 16.40 10.05
CA ALA A 18 -27.28 15.53 10.97
C ALA A 18 -26.88 14.20 10.33
N LEU A 19 -27.78 13.57 9.55
CA LEU A 19 -27.48 12.35 8.80
C LEU A 19 -26.36 12.56 7.78
N LEU A 20 -26.37 13.68 7.06
CA LEU A 20 -25.32 14.04 6.11
C LEU A 20 -23.96 14.20 6.82
N ALA A 21 -23.94 14.88 7.97
CA ALA A 21 -22.73 15.06 8.76
C ALA A 21 -22.14 13.71 9.23
N VAL A 22 -22.99 12.83 9.77
CA VAL A 22 -22.57 11.48 10.19
C VAL A 22 -22.08 10.67 8.99
N ALA A 23 -22.76 10.75 7.84
CA ALA A 23 -22.35 10.05 6.62
C ALA A 23 -20.97 10.52 6.13
N MET A 24 -20.70 11.83 6.14
CA MET A 24 -19.39 12.38 5.75
C MET A 24 -18.27 11.93 6.68
N ILE A 25 -18.51 11.88 7.99
CA ILE A 25 -17.55 11.36 8.97
C ILE A 25 -17.29 9.87 8.71
N GLY A 26 -18.35 9.09 8.48
CA GLY A 26 -18.25 7.68 8.12
C GLY A 26 -17.42 7.46 6.86
N LEU A 27 -17.63 8.28 5.82
CA LEU A 27 -16.89 8.20 4.57
C LEU A 27 -15.41 8.55 4.74
N ALA A 28 -15.10 9.57 5.55
CA ALA A 28 -13.72 9.94 5.85
C ALA A 28 -12.97 8.80 6.55
N TYR A 29 -13.59 8.15 7.54
CA TYR A 29 -12.99 7.02 8.23
C TYR A 29 -12.88 5.78 7.32
N ALA A 30 -13.86 5.54 6.47
CA ALA A 30 -13.87 4.43 5.51
C ALA A 30 -12.85 4.60 4.36
N SER A 31 -12.39 5.82 4.08
CA SER A 31 -11.40 6.09 3.04
C SER A 31 -10.04 5.42 3.33
N VAL A 32 -9.61 5.40 4.59
CA VAL A 32 -8.33 4.80 5.00
C VAL A 32 -8.24 3.30 4.66
N PRO A 33 -9.17 2.41 5.09
CA PRO A 33 -9.12 1.01 4.73
C PRO A 33 -9.32 0.78 3.23
N LEU A 34 -10.13 1.60 2.54
CA LEU A 34 -10.30 1.51 1.10
C LEU A 34 -8.98 1.79 0.35
N TYR A 35 -8.24 2.81 0.79
CA TYR A 35 -6.92 3.12 0.23
C TYR A 35 -5.91 2.00 0.51
N ARG A 36 -5.93 1.40 1.71
CA ARG A 36 -5.09 0.24 2.03
C ARG A 36 -5.38 -0.95 1.12
N LEU A 37 -6.66 -1.25 0.87
CA LEU A 37 -7.07 -2.31 -0.04
C LEU A 37 -6.57 -2.05 -1.47
N PHE A 38 -6.69 -0.81 -1.94
CA PHE A 38 -6.15 -0.39 -3.23
C PHE A 38 -4.63 -0.59 -3.30
N CYS A 39 -3.88 -0.13 -2.29
CA CYS A 39 -2.42 -0.30 -2.24
C CYS A 39 -2.01 -1.78 -2.21
N GLN A 40 -2.77 -2.64 -1.53
CA GLN A 40 -2.50 -4.09 -1.47
C GLN A 40 -2.78 -4.79 -2.80
N ALA A 41 -3.86 -4.44 -3.50
CA ALA A 41 -4.21 -5.05 -4.78
C ALA A 41 -3.28 -4.63 -5.92
N THR A 42 -2.81 -3.38 -5.91
CA THR A 42 -2.00 -2.79 -7.00
C THR A 42 -0.50 -2.79 -6.73
N GLY A 43 -0.09 -2.91 -5.46
CA GLY A 43 1.30 -2.75 -5.04
C GLY A 43 1.78 -1.29 -4.97
N PHE A 44 0.86 -0.32 -4.95
CA PHE A 44 1.19 1.10 -4.86
C PHE A 44 1.96 1.43 -3.57
N GLY A 45 2.99 2.28 -3.66
CA GLY A 45 3.84 2.68 -2.54
C GLY A 45 4.80 1.60 -2.01
N GLY A 46 5.04 0.53 -2.76
CA GLY A 46 5.96 -0.55 -2.36
C GLY A 46 5.34 -1.58 -1.42
N THR A 47 4.00 -1.58 -1.29
CA THR A 47 3.28 -2.64 -0.58
C THR A 47 3.46 -3.95 -1.34
N THR A 48 4.33 -4.83 -0.86
CA THR A 48 4.48 -6.16 -1.46
C THR A 48 3.19 -6.93 -1.27
N GLY A 49 2.64 -7.51 -2.35
CA GLY A 49 1.56 -8.46 -2.25
C GLY A 49 2.02 -9.60 -1.36
N ARG A 50 1.43 -9.74 -0.17
CA ARG A 50 1.64 -10.94 0.64
C ARG A 50 0.98 -12.08 -0.12
N ALA A 51 1.78 -12.90 -0.79
CA ALA A 51 1.31 -14.20 -1.23
C ALA A 51 0.87 -14.94 0.04
N GLU A 52 -0.42 -15.30 0.12
CA GLU A 52 -0.89 -16.15 1.20
C GLU A 52 -0.09 -17.45 1.19
N ALA A 53 0.07 -18.11 2.34
CA ALA A 53 0.83 -19.36 2.46
C ALA A 53 0.38 -20.43 1.45
N SER A 54 -0.88 -20.38 1.02
CA SER A 54 -1.52 -21.22 0.00
C SER A 54 -1.11 -20.91 -1.45
N ALA A 55 -0.60 -19.70 -1.71
CA ALA A 55 -0.07 -19.25 -3.00
C ALA A 55 1.46 -19.33 -3.06
N LEU A 56 2.13 -19.72 -1.97
CA LEU A 56 3.52 -20.12 -2.08
C LEU A 56 3.60 -21.32 -3.01
N PRO A 57 4.43 -21.26 -4.05
CA PRO A 57 4.69 -22.42 -4.87
C PRO A 57 5.16 -23.55 -3.92
N GLY A 58 4.43 -24.67 -3.87
CA GLY A 58 4.89 -25.87 -3.16
C GLY A 58 6.31 -26.26 -3.60
N THR A 59 6.96 -27.11 -2.82
CA THR A 59 8.37 -27.52 -3.07
C THR A 59 8.64 -27.97 -4.51
N ASP A 60 7.64 -28.53 -5.20
CA ASP A 60 7.75 -28.94 -6.61
C ASP A 60 7.79 -27.76 -7.59
N THR A 61 7.03 -26.70 -7.34
CA THR A 61 7.08 -25.47 -8.15
C THR A 61 8.33 -24.63 -7.89
N LEU A 62 8.92 -24.67 -6.69
CA LEU A 62 10.25 -24.11 -6.43
C LEU A 62 11.34 -24.87 -7.19
N ARG A 63 11.22 -26.20 -7.31
CA ARG A 63 12.09 -27.03 -8.16
C ARG A 63 11.91 -26.74 -9.65
N ALA A 64 10.67 -26.49 -10.11
CA ALA A 64 10.38 -26.08 -11.48
C ALA A 64 10.88 -24.67 -11.84
N LEU A 65 11.01 -23.78 -10.85
CA LEU A 65 11.64 -22.46 -10.99
C LEU A 65 13.17 -22.50 -10.87
N GLY A 66 13.74 -23.66 -10.53
CA GLY A 66 15.17 -23.89 -10.40
C GLY A 66 15.90 -23.50 -11.69
N GLY A 67 16.74 -22.47 -11.60
CA GLY A 67 17.53 -21.98 -12.73
C GLY A 67 16.96 -20.75 -13.44
N ARG A 68 15.75 -20.27 -13.11
CA ARG A 68 15.27 -18.99 -13.64
C ARG A 68 16.13 -17.85 -13.09
N THR A 69 16.64 -17.03 -13.99
CA THR A 69 17.40 -15.83 -13.63
C THR A 69 16.42 -14.68 -13.43
N ILE A 70 16.46 -14.06 -12.25
CA ILE A 70 15.69 -12.86 -11.92
C ILE A 70 16.61 -11.64 -11.90
N LYS A 71 16.06 -10.49 -12.25
CA LYS A 71 16.75 -9.21 -12.12
C LYS A 71 16.31 -8.56 -10.80
N VAL A 72 17.26 -8.36 -9.90
CA VAL A 72 17.08 -7.63 -8.65
C VAL A 72 17.59 -6.21 -8.85
N ARG A 73 16.73 -5.22 -8.58
CA ARG A 73 17.09 -3.80 -8.61
C ARG A 73 17.17 -3.27 -7.18
N PHE A 74 18.30 -2.65 -6.84
CA PHE A 74 18.54 -2.08 -5.53
C PHE A 74 18.16 -0.61 -5.54
N ASP A 75 17.19 -0.24 -4.70
CA ASP A 75 16.72 1.13 -4.52
C ASP A 75 17.26 1.70 -3.20
N SER A 76 17.65 2.97 -3.21
CA SER A 76 18.25 3.64 -2.06
C SER A 76 17.69 5.05 -1.93
N ASN A 77 16.98 5.31 -0.83
CA ASN A 77 16.35 6.60 -0.55
C ASN A 77 16.92 7.20 0.75
N ILE A 78 17.15 8.51 0.75
CA ILE A 78 17.58 9.29 1.92
C ILE A 78 16.50 10.33 2.29
N ALA A 79 16.41 10.68 3.57
CA ALA A 79 15.49 11.72 4.01
C ALA A 79 15.93 13.11 3.52
N PRO A 80 15.00 14.04 3.24
CA PRO A 80 15.34 15.43 2.92
C PRO A 80 16.17 16.06 4.06
N GLY A 81 17.30 16.69 3.73
CA GLY A 81 18.19 17.35 4.70
C GLY A 81 19.35 16.50 5.20
N MET A 82 19.49 15.26 4.74
CA MET A 82 20.68 14.44 5.00
C MET A 82 21.87 14.89 4.14
N ALA A 83 22.99 15.23 4.78
CA ALA A 83 24.21 15.67 4.10
C ALA A 83 25.10 14.53 3.58
N TRP A 84 24.69 13.27 3.81
CA TRP A 84 25.36 12.08 3.28
C TRP A 84 24.60 11.46 2.11
N THR A 85 25.33 10.82 1.19
CA THR A 85 24.73 10.04 0.10
C THR A 85 24.72 8.57 0.46
N PHE A 86 23.65 7.85 0.10
CA PHE A 86 23.56 6.40 0.27
C PHE A 86 23.14 5.79 -1.06
N ALA A 87 24.02 4.99 -1.67
CA ALA A 87 23.75 4.38 -2.98
C ALA A 87 24.31 2.95 -3.06
N PRO A 88 23.63 2.05 -3.80
CA PRO A 88 24.18 0.73 -4.12
C PRO A 88 25.35 0.87 -5.09
N ARG A 89 26.39 0.04 -4.93
CA ARG A 89 27.51 -0.02 -5.88
C ARG A 89 27.03 -0.53 -7.25
N ASP A 90 26.15 -1.52 -7.25
CA ASP A 90 25.49 -2.06 -8.44
C ASP A 90 23.98 -1.83 -8.34
N ARG A 91 23.38 -1.06 -9.24
CA ARG A 91 21.92 -0.77 -9.22
C ARG A 91 21.07 -1.97 -9.62
N GLU A 92 21.59 -2.85 -10.46
CA GLU A 92 20.88 -4.04 -10.92
C GLU A 92 21.82 -5.24 -10.90
N THR A 93 21.27 -6.40 -10.55
CA THR A 93 22.01 -7.66 -10.59
C THR A 93 21.09 -8.78 -11.04
N LYS A 94 21.59 -9.65 -11.91
CA LYS A 94 20.93 -10.89 -12.29
C LYS A 94 21.39 -12.01 -11.38
N ILE A 95 20.45 -12.66 -10.70
CA ILE A 95 20.73 -13.82 -9.82
C ILE A 95 19.81 -14.98 -10.18
N LYS A 96 20.27 -16.20 -9.99
CA LYS A 96 19.38 -17.37 -10.08
C LYS A 96 18.56 -17.49 -8.81
N ILE A 97 17.31 -17.94 -8.95
CA ILE A 97 16.46 -18.23 -7.80
C ILE A 97 17.15 -19.30 -6.93
N GLY A 98 17.35 -18.98 -5.65
CA GLY A 98 18.07 -19.83 -4.67
C GLY A 98 19.56 -19.53 -4.53
N GLU A 99 20.12 -18.65 -5.36
CA GLU A 99 21.53 -18.25 -5.28
C GLU A 99 21.75 -17.19 -4.19
N LYS A 100 22.80 -17.36 -3.37
CA LYS A 100 23.23 -16.35 -2.40
C LYS A 100 24.25 -15.42 -3.06
N ARG A 101 23.97 -14.11 -3.03
CA ARG A 101 24.88 -13.08 -3.58
C ARG A 101 24.99 -11.90 -2.64
N MET A 102 26.19 -11.35 -2.50
CA MET A 102 26.46 -10.17 -1.69
C MET A 102 26.17 -8.89 -2.49
N ALA A 103 25.56 -7.90 -1.84
CA ALA A 103 25.33 -6.56 -2.38
C ALA A 103 26.05 -5.53 -1.51
N TYR A 104 26.78 -4.61 -2.14
CA TYR A 104 27.57 -3.58 -1.45
C TYR A 104 26.91 -2.21 -1.63
N PHE A 105 26.89 -1.43 -0.54
CA PHE A 105 26.39 -0.06 -0.51
C PHE A 105 27.51 0.88 -0.05
N ALA A 106 27.56 2.07 -0.63
CA ALA A 106 28.46 3.13 -0.21
C ALA A 106 27.64 4.23 0.49
N ALA A 107 28.19 4.74 1.59
CA ALA A 107 27.70 5.92 2.30
C ALA A 107 28.85 6.92 2.44
N THR A 108 28.63 8.17 2.02
CA THR A 108 29.63 9.26 2.12
C THR A 108 28.98 10.50 2.71
#